data_AF-A0A0Q1DLD9-F1
#
_entry.id   AF-A0A0Q1DLD9-F1
#
_cell.length_a   1.000
_cell.length_b   1.000
_cell.length_c   1.000
_cell.angle_alpha   90.00
_cell.angle_beta   90.00
_cell.angle_gamma   90.00
#
_symmetry.space_group_name_H-M   'P 1'
#
loop_
_entity.id
_entity.type
_entity.pdbx_description
1 polymer ?
#
loop_
_entity_poly.entity_id
_entity_poly.type
_entity_poly.pdbx_seq_one_letter_code
_entity_poly.pdbx_strand_id
1 'polypeptide(L)'
;MNINLKLKKMSFSIEIRFLGGLTQSQQTIFDDAARRWQEIITGELPSVQLANGDIIDNVRIDAQGAAIDGTSGILGQAGPTQLRAGSFLPATGIMRFDSADLVRLEAENSLIDVIIHEMGHVLGFGTLWSPQFLNLISGEGSENPFFVGESAIREYNSLNNNESLDSVPLANTGGAGTRDGHWRELTFDNELMTGFIDDGDNPISWLSIAAFEDMGYQVEYSAAEAYLLPDPTKMALKELKENNQCKMCDRRILRCDPIILPESAYLG
;
A
#
# COMPACT_ATOMS: atom_id res chain seq x y z
N MET A 1 -6.35 -16.17 44.69
CA MET A 1 -4.90 -16.18 44.41
C MET A 1 -4.74 -15.73 42.96
N ASN A 2 -3.94 -14.70 42.74
CA ASN A 2 -4.03 -13.79 41.59
C ASN A 2 -3.82 -14.46 40.23
N ILE A 3 -4.67 -14.03 39.31
CA ILE A 3 -4.70 -14.27 37.88
C ILE A 3 -3.45 -13.62 37.27
N ASN A 4 -2.43 -14.40 36.93
CA ASN A 4 -1.37 -13.95 36.02
C ASN A 4 -1.80 -14.31 34.59
N LEU A 5 -2.78 -13.56 34.08
CA LEU A 5 -2.88 -13.25 32.67
C LEU A 5 -1.59 -12.49 32.33
N LYS A 6 -0.54 -13.22 31.95
CA LYS A 6 0.49 -12.65 31.08
C LYS A 6 -0.25 -12.27 29.81
N LEU A 7 -0.64 -11.00 29.72
CA LEU A 7 -1.13 -10.37 28.50
C LEU A 7 -0.21 -10.81 27.36
N LYS A 8 -0.80 -11.54 26.41
CA LYS A 8 -0.17 -11.91 25.15
C LYS A 8 0.35 -10.62 24.54
N LYS A 9 1.67 -10.50 24.36
CA LYS A 9 2.30 -9.39 23.65
C LYS A 9 1.64 -9.30 22.27
N MET A 10 0.95 -8.21 21.95
CA MET A 10 0.05 -8.11 20.81
C MET A 10 0.84 -7.63 19.60
N SER A 11 1.28 -8.56 18.75
CA SER A 11 1.88 -8.26 17.43
C SER A 11 1.09 -7.18 16.67
N PHE A 12 1.74 -6.52 15.70
CA PHE A 12 1.09 -5.55 14.81
C PHE A 12 -0.32 -5.99 14.38
N SER A 13 -1.26 -5.06 14.42
CA SER A 13 -2.67 -5.32 14.16
C SER A 13 -3.32 -4.25 13.29
N ILE A 14 -4.23 -4.65 12.43
CA ILE A 14 -5.07 -3.75 11.65
C ILE A 14 -6.52 -3.97 12.06
N GLU A 15 -7.13 -2.97 12.67
CA GLU A 15 -8.57 -2.96 12.94
C GLU A 15 -9.31 -2.42 11.72
N ILE A 16 -10.31 -3.15 11.22
CA ILE A 16 -11.16 -2.68 10.12
C ILE A 16 -12.53 -2.30 10.66
N ARG A 17 -12.97 -1.08 10.35
CA ARG A 17 -14.31 -0.58 10.62
C ARG A 17 -15.09 -0.42 9.33
N PHE A 18 -16.06 -1.31 9.10
CA PHE A 18 -16.89 -1.26 7.90
C PHE A 18 -18.00 -0.21 8.02
N LEU A 19 -18.04 0.74 7.09
CA LEU A 19 -19.04 1.83 7.07
C LEU A 19 -20.26 1.53 6.17
N GLY A 20 -20.27 0.38 5.50
CA GLY A 20 -21.35 -0.07 4.62
C GLY A 20 -20.91 -0.29 3.17
N GLY A 21 -21.85 -0.73 2.32
CA GLY A 21 -21.62 -0.95 0.89
C GLY A 21 -20.80 -2.20 0.53
N LEU A 22 -20.43 -3.03 1.52
CA LEU A 22 -19.71 -4.29 1.34
C LEU A 22 -20.56 -5.46 1.83
N THR A 23 -20.56 -6.57 1.09
CA THR A 23 -21.20 -7.82 1.52
C THR A 23 -20.40 -8.47 2.66
N GLN A 24 -21.00 -9.43 3.37
CA GLN A 24 -20.28 -10.15 4.44
C GLN A 24 -19.07 -10.94 3.89
N SER A 25 -19.18 -11.51 2.68
CA SER A 25 -18.07 -12.23 2.04
C SER A 25 -16.93 -11.27 1.68
N GLN A 26 -17.23 -10.09 1.16
CA GLN A 26 -16.23 -9.05 0.89
C GLN A 26 -15.55 -8.57 2.17
N GLN A 27 -16.30 -8.37 3.26
CA GLN A 27 -15.74 -8.02 4.56
C GLN A 27 -14.74 -9.08 5.07
N THR A 28 -15.01 -10.37 4.86
CA THR A 28 -14.04 -11.42 5.18
C THR A 28 -12.76 -11.29 4.35
N ILE A 29 -12.84 -10.94 3.07
CA ILE A 29 -11.65 -10.72 2.22
C ILE A 29 -10.82 -9.53 2.74
N PHE A 30 -11.46 -8.49 3.27
CA PHE A 30 -10.76 -7.41 3.99
C PHE A 30 -10.02 -7.92 5.23
N ASP A 31 -10.66 -8.76 6.05
CA ASP A 31 -10.00 -9.37 7.20
C ASP A 31 -8.82 -10.26 6.78
N ASP A 32 -8.91 -10.92 5.62
CA ASP A 32 -7.84 -11.75 5.05
C ASP A 32 -6.65 -10.89 4.61
N ALA A 33 -6.91 -9.78 3.93
CA ALA A 33 -5.88 -8.80 3.54
C ALA A 33 -5.19 -8.16 4.76
N ALA A 34 -5.95 -7.82 5.81
CA ALA A 34 -5.36 -7.32 7.05
C ALA A 34 -4.44 -8.36 7.70
N ARG A 35 -4.84 -9.65 7.72
CA ARG A 35 -3.95 -10.71 8.23
C ARG A 35 -2.69 -10.85 7.39
N ARG A 36 -2.77 -10.70 6.06
CA ARG A 36 -1.60 -10.70 5.19
C ARG A 36 -0.60 -9.60 5.58
N TRP A 37 -1.06 -8.38 5.81
CA TRP A 37 -0.19 -7.29 6.29
C TRP A 37 0.37 -7.52 7.69
N GLN A 38 -0.37 -8.19 8.57
CA GLN A 38 0.11 -8.57 9.91
C GLN A 38 1.14 -9.71 9.91
N GLU A 39 1.25 -10.47 8.82
CA GLU A 39 2.36 -11.40 8.61
C GLU A 39 3.63 -10.67 8.16
N ILE A 40 3.46 -9.62 7.34
CA ILE A 40 4.54 -8.82 6.76
C ILE A 40 5.12 -7.84 7.78
N ILE A 41 4.27 -7.13 8.52
CA ILE A 41 4.67 -6.15 9.54
C ILE A 41 4.48 -6.80 10.90
N THR A 42 5.56 -6.91 11.67
CA THR A 42 5.56 -7.63 12.95
C THR A 42 5.76 -6.71 14.16
N GLY A 43 6.35 -5.53 13.94
CA GLY A 43 6.60 -4.54 15.00
C GLY A 43 5.34 -3.79 15.42
N GLU A 44 5.12 -3.72 16.73
CA GLU A 44 4.09 -2.87 17.32
C GLU A 44 4.39 -1.38 17.08
N LEU A 45 3.34 -0.59 16.86
CA LEU A 45 3.42 0.87 16.88
C LEU A 45 3.03 1.40 18.26
N PRO A 46 3.51 2.61 18.65
CA PRO A 46 3.07 3.21 19.89
C PRO A 46 1.57 3.56 19.85
N SER A 47 0.83 3.25 20.90
CA SER A 47 -0.59 3.60 20.99
C SER A 47 -0.80 5.12 21.02
N VAL A 48 -1.84 5.58 20.33
CA VAL A 48 -2.25 6.99 20.32
C VAL A 48 -3.73 7.13 20.68
N GLN A 49 -4.08 8.21 21.37
CA GLN A 49 -5.45 8.61 21.62
C GLN A 49 -5.86 9.72 20.65
N LEU A 50 -6.94 9.47 19.91
CA LEU A 50 -7.53 10.43 18.98
C LEU A 50 -8.35 11.49 19.74
N ALA A 51 -8.67 12.61 19.07
CA ALA A 51 -9.43 13.70 19.67
C ALA A 51 -10.83 13.30 20.17
N ASN A 52 -11.43 12.26 19.60
CA ASN A 52 -12.72 11.71 20.03
C ASN A 52 -12.61 10.74 21.23
N GLY A 53 -11.40 10.50 21.74
CA GLY A 53 -11.12 9.61 22.88
C GLY A 53 -10.79 8.17 22.48
N ASP A 54 -10.93 7.79 21.21
CA ASP A 54 -10.56 6.46 20.73
C ASP A 54 -9.07 6.21 20.93
N ILE A 55 -8.72 5.01 21.37
CA ILE A 55 -7.33 4.56 21.49
C ILE A 55 -7.02 3.65 20.30
N ILE A 56 -5.92 3.95 19.61
CA ILE A 56 -5.44 3.19 18.46
C ILE A 56 -4.06 2.63 18.79
N ASP A 57 -3.96 1.31 18.95
CA ASP A 57 -2.69 0.66 19.28
C ASP A 57 -1.76 0.61 18.05
N ASN A 58 -2.27 0.13 16.92
CA ASN A 58 -1.52 0.03 15.66
C ASN A 58 -2.21 0.87 14.57
N VAL A 59 -3.00 0.25 13.69
CA VAL A 59 -3.68 0.94 12.59
C VAL A 59 -5.17 0.60 12.63
N ARG A 60 -6.02 1.62 12.44
CA ARG A 60 -7.45 1.43 12.17
C ARG A 60 -7.83 1.95 10.80
N ILE A 61 -8.52 1.13 10.02
CA ILE A 61 -8.93 1.45 8.65
C ILE A 61 -10.45 1.50 8.57
N ASP A 62 -10.97 2.63 8.09
CA ASP A 62 -12.38 2.78 7.75
C ASP A 62 -12.61 2.32 6.31
N ALA A 63 -13.31 1.20 6.13
CA ALA A 63 -13.54 0.59 4.82
C ALA A 63 -15.01 0.69 4.39
N GLN A 64 -15.24 1.00 3.11
CA GLN A 64 -16.59 1.03 2.55
C GLN A 64 -16.63 0.75 1.04
N GLY A 65 -17.74 0.17 0.59
CA GLY A 65 -18.14 0.19 -0.81
C GLY A 65 -18.92 1.47 -1.11
N ALA A 66 -18.56 2.18 -2.17
CA ALA A 66 -19.20 3.42 -2.56
C ALA A 66 -19.28 3.53 -4.09
N ALA A 67 -20.19 4.37 -4.62
CA ALA A 67 -20.12 4.75 -6.02
C ALA A 67 -18.92 5.69 -6.21
N ILE A 68 -17.98 5.34 -7.11
CA ILE A 68 -16.82 6.18 -7.43
C ILE A 68 -16.95 6.67 -8.86
N ASP A 69 -16.90 5.76 -9.84
CA ASP A 69 -16.96 6.10 -11.26
C ASP A 69 -17.61 5.09 -12.19
N GLY A 70 -18.12 3.99 -11.63
CA GLY A 70 -18.86 2.98 -12.38
C GLY A 70 -18.00 1.75 -12.59
N THR A 71 -18.28 0.99 -13.64
CA THR A 71 -17.52 -0.23 -13.94
C THR A 71 -16.16 0.12 -14.51
N SER A 72 -15.11 -0.54 -14.01
CA SER A 72 -13.71 -0.29 -14.38
C SER A 72 -13.23 1.11 -13.98
N GLY A 73 -11.95 1.41 -14.23
CA GLY A 73 -11.37 2.66 -13.77
C GLY A 73 -10.86 2.52 -12.35
N ILE A 74 -11.42 3.26 -11.40
CA ILE A 74 -10.98 3.21 -10.01
C ILE A 74 -11.62 2.00 -9.33
N LEU A 75 -10.84 0.93 -9.17
CA LEU A 75 -11.27 -0.27 -8.43
C LEU A 75 -11.34 0.02 -6.93
N GLY A 76 -10.33 0.72 -6.42
CA GLY A 76 -10.15 1.10 -5.05
C GLY A 76 -9.41 2.43 -4.94
N GLN A 77 -9.53 3.08 -3.79
CA GLN A 77 -8.69 4.21 -3.42
C GLN A 77 -8.53 4.23 -1.90
N ALA A 78 -7.31 4.48 -1.46
CA ALA A 78 -6.99 4.48 -0.05
C ALA A 78 -5.85 5.43 0.31
N GLY A 79 -5.73 5.69 1.61
CA GLY A 79 -4.65 6.48 2.15
C GLY A 79 -4.78 6.71 3.65
N PRO A 80 -3.69 7.15 4.29
CA PRO A 80 -3.71 7.49 5.70
C PRO A 80 -4.53 8.75 5.93
N THR A 81 -5.18 8.84 7.09
CA THR A 81 -5.96 10.02 7.51
C THR A 81 -5.36 10.71 8.72
N GLN A 82 -4.70 9.97 9.61
CA GLN A 82 -3.99 10.52 10.75
C GLN A 82 -2.64 9.83 10.92
N LEU A 83 -1.58 10.62 11.09
CA LEU A 83 -0.20 10.14 11.24
C LEU A 83 0.29 10.34 12.67
N ARG A 84 1.15 9.44 13.12
CA ARG A 84 1.89 9.57 14.38
C ARG A 84 2.98 10.66 14.27
N ALA A 85 3.08 11.51 15.30
CA ALA A 85 4.10 12.55 15.34
C ALA A 85 5.51 11.94 15.36
N GLY A 86 6.44 12.46 14.56
CA GLY A 86 7.83 11.98 14.50
C GLY A 86 8.04 10.86 13.49
N SER A 87 7.42 9.69 13.66
CA SER A 87 7.59 8.58 12.70
C SER A 87 6.78 8.74 11.42
N PHE A 88 5.73 9.57 11.45
CA PHE A 88 4.72 9.69 10.39
C PHE A 88 3.96 8.39 10.08
N LEU A 89 4.15 7.32 10.86
CA LEU A 89 3.45 6.07 10.61
C LEU A 89 1.94 6.23 10.86
N PRO A 90 1.07 5.74 9.97
CA PRO A 90 -0.38 5.91 10.05
C PRO A 90 -0.97 5.34 11.34
N ALA A 91 -1.83 6.12 12.00
CA ALA A 91 -2.73 5.66 13.06
C ALA A 91 -4.08 5.26 12.48
N THR A 92 -4.62 6.07 11.57
CA THR A 92 -5.88 5.76 10.89
C THR A 92 -5.76 5.94 9.40
N GLY A 93 -6.60 5.22 8.65
CA GLY A 93 -6.74 5.38 7.21
C GLY A 93 -8.16 5.14 6.74
N ILE A 94 -8.37 5.37 5.44
CA ILE A 94 -9.65 5.12 4.77
C ILE A 94 -9.41 4.28 3.52
N MET A 95 -10.36 3.40 3.22
CA MET A 95 -10.43 2.62 2.00
C MET A 95 -11.82 2.74 1.39
N ARG A 96 -11.89 3.04 0.10
CA ARG A 96 -13.14 3.11 -0.67
C ARG A 96 -13.03 2.28 -1.94
N PHE A 97 -13.97 1.38 -2.15
CA PHE A 97 -14.00 0.50 -3.33
C PHE A 97 -15.23 0.82 -4.18
N ASP A 98 -15.09 0.78 -5.50
CA ASP A 98 -16.25 1.03 -6.36
C ASP A 98 -17.22 -0.15 -6.27
N SER A 99 -18.40 0.13 -5.73
CA SER A 99 -19.51 -0.81 -5.64
C SER A 99 -19.91 -1.46 -6.98
N ALA A 100 -19.61 -0.81 -8.12
CA ALA A 100 -19.87 -1.34 -9.44
C ALA A 100 -18.89 -2.45 -9.86
N ASP A 101 -17.71 -2.55 -9.24
CA ASP A 101 -16.67 -3.54 -9.56
C ASP A 101 -16.56 -4.67 -8.54
N LEU A 102 -16.99 -4.45 -7.29
CA LEU A 102 -16.84 -5.41 -6.19
C LEU A 102 -17.31 -6.83 -6.51
N VAL A 103 -18.48 -7.00 -7.13
CA VAL A 103 -19.02 -8.34 -7.46
C VAL A 103 -18.15 -9.05 -8.49
N ARG A 104 -17.64 -8.31 -9.48
CA ARG A 104 -16.76 -8.86 -10.52
C ARG A 104 -15.40 -9.24 -9.93
N LEU A 105 -14.79 -8.34 -9.17
CA LEU A 105 -13.49 -8.58 -8.53
C LEU A 105 -13.53 -9.78 -7.57
N GLU A 106 -14.62 -9.92 -6.82
CA GLU A 106 -14.83 -11.07 -5.94
C GLU A 106 -14.98 -12.38 -6.74
N ALA A 107 -15.75 -12.36 -7.84
CA ALA A 107 -15.94 -13.54 -8.68
C ALA A 107 -14.68 -13.95 -9.45
N GLU A 108 -13.80 -12.99 -9.75
CA GLU A 108 -12.51 -13.20 -10.42
C GLU A 108 -11.37 -13.52 -9.44
N ASN A 109 -11.64 -13.56 -8.13
CA ASN A 109 -10.65 -13.68 -7.05
C ASN A 109 -9.58 -12.57 -7.03
N SER A 110 -9.76 -11.48 -7.77
CA SER A 110 -8.82 -10.34 -7.81
C SER A 110 -9.07 -9.33 -6.69
N LEU A 111 -10.23 -9.41 -6.01
CA LEU A 111 -10.56 -8.47 -4.93
C LEU A 111 -9.55 -8.50 -3.77
N ILE A 112 -8.98 -9.66 -3.45
CA ILE A 112 -7.99 -9.78 -2.37
C ILE A 112 -6.73 -8.96 -2.69
N ASP A 113 -6.22 -9.06 -3.92
CA ASP A 113 -5.03 -8.33 -4.37
C ASP A 113 -5.26 -6.82 -4.31
N VAL A 114 -6.41 -6.35 -4.83
CA VAL A 114 -6.76 -4.92 -4.77
C VAL A 114 -6.85 -4.45 -3.31
N ILE A 115 -7.41 -5.25 -2.39
CA ILE A 115 -7.48 -4.85 -0.98
C ILE A 115 -6.10 -4.82 -0.33
N ILE A 116 -5.23 -5.79 -0.58
CA ILE A 116 -3.86 -5.80 -0.05
C ILE A 116 -3.10 -4.57 -0.57
N HIS A 117 -3.21 -4.28 -1.85
CA HIS A 117 -2.63 -3.10 -2.50
C HIS A 117 -3.07 -1.80 -1.83
N GLU A 118 -4.38 -1.57 -1.73
CA GLU A 118 -4.93 -0.35 -1.14
C GLU A 118 -4.61 -0.22 0.36
N MET A 119 -4.56 -1.34 1.10
CA MET A 119 -4.06 -1.33 2.48
C MET A 119 -2.59 -0.90 2.55
N GLY A 120 -1.77 -1.29 1.58
CA GLY A 120 -0.38 -0.81 1.46
C GLY A 120 -0.29 0.71 1.38
N HIS A 121 -1.18 1.35 0.62
CA HIS A 121 -1.28 2.81 0.56
C HIS A 121 -1.72 3.44 1.88
N VAL A 122 -2.65 2.81 2.61
CA VAL A 122 -3.00 3.25 3.97
C VAL A 122 -1.79 3.21 4.89
N LEU A 123 -0.96 2.17 4.77
CA LEU A 123 0.24 1.94 5.57
C LEU A 123 1.42 2.83 5.15
N GLY A 124 1.28 3.64 4.10
CA GLY A 124 2.25 4.69 3.77
C GLY A 124 2.94 4.52 2.42
N PHE A 125 2.80 3.37 1.77
CA PHE A 125 3.42 3.10 0.49
C PHE A 125 2.91 4.09 -0.57
N GLY A 126 3.80 4.83 -1.23
CA GLY A 126 3.45 5.87 -2.19
C GLY A 126 2.84 7.14 -1.60
N THR A 127 2.30 7.10 -0.38
CA THR A 127 1.60 8.22 0.27
C THR A 127 2.50 9.02 1.21
N LEU A 128 3.55 8.41 1.77
CA LEU A 128 4.46 9.03 2.74
C LEU A 128 5.88 9.28 2.22
N TRP A 129 6.18 8.98 0.96
CA TRP A 129 7.55 9.09 0.45
C TRP A 129 8.05 10.52 0.22
N SER A 130 7.15 11.48 0.05
CA SER A 130 7.52 12.86 -0.25
C SER A 130 8.43 13.50 0.82
N PRO A 131 9.23 14.53 0.48
CA PRO A 131 10.14 15.20 1.42
C PRO A 131 9.46 15.85 2.63
N GLN A 132 8.16 16.10 2.56
CA GLN A 132 7.37 16.63 3.69
C GLN A 132 7.14 15.58 4.80
N PHE A 133 7.40 14.31 4.51
CA PHE A 133 7.28 13.19 5.44
C PHE A 133 8.63 12.44 5.52
N LEU A 134 8.82 11.37 4.75
CA LEU A 134 9.94 10.44 4.91
C LEU A 134 11.11 10.70 3.95
N ASN A 135 10.92 11.55 2.93
CA ASN A 135 11.97 11.90 1.97
C ASN A 135 12.61 10.68 1.27
N LEU A 136 11.77 9.75 0.83
CA LEU A 136 12.14 8.50 0.16
C LEU A 136 11.92 8.52 -1.37
N ILE A 137 11.50 9.66 -1.93
CA ILE A 137 11.33 9.85 -3.37
C ILE A 137 12.20 10.99 -3.89
N SER A 138 12.71 10.83 -5.11
CA SER A 138 13.37 11.87 -5.88
C SER A 138 12.85 11.89 -7.31
N GLY A 139 12.90 13.07 -7.94
CA GLY A 139 12.36 13.28 -9.28
C GLY A 139 10.83 13.20 -9.37
N GLU A 140 10.09 13.41 -8.26
CA GLU A 140 8.62 13.47 -8.25
C GLU A 140 8.13 14.43 -9.35
N GLY A 141 7.16 13.98 -10.13
CA GLY A 141 6.60 14.79 -11.21
C GLY A 141 7.46 14.87 -12.48
N SER A 142 8.62 14.19 -12.54
CA SER A 142 9.50 14.14 -13.72
C SER A 142 9.21 12.94 -14.63
N GLU A 143 9.89 12.85 -15.78
CA GLU A 143 9.81 11.68 -16.66
C GLU A 143 10.41 10.41 -16.03
N ASN A 144 11.24 10.56 -14.99
CA ASN A 144 11.91 9.45 -14.32
C ASN A 144 11.97 9.68 -12.80
N PRO A 145 10.83 9.60 -12.08
CA PRO A 145 10.81 9.53 -10.63
C PRO A 145 11.39 8.19 -10.14
N PHE A 146 11.98 8.21 -8.96
CA PHE A 146 12.59 7.04 -8.35
C PHE A 146 12.53 7.08 -6.82
N PHE A 147 12.45 5.90 -6.21
CA PHE A 147 12.51 5.67 -4.78
C PHE A 147 13.98 5.47 -4.35
N VAL A 148 14.32 6.01 -3.17
CA VAL A 148 15.72 6.10 -2.68
C VAL A 148 15.96 5.38 -1.35
N GLY A 149 15.02 4.55 -0.88
CA GLY A 149 15.21 3.75 0.32
C GLY A 149 16.25 2.64 0.12
N GLU A 150 17.19 2.53 1.06
CA GLU A 150 18.37 1.66 0.96
C GLU A 150 17.99 0.18 0.91
N SER A 151 16.96 -0.23 1.68
CA SER A 151 16.51 -1.62 1.69
C SER A 151 15.83 -2.01 0.39
N ALA A 152 14.94 -1.17 -0.16
CA ALA A 152 14.32 -1.44 -1.45
C ALA A 152 15.36 -1.47 -2.58
N ILE A 153 16.34 -0.57 -2.55
CA ILE A 153 17.47 -0.57 -3.49
C ILE A 153 18.25 -1.90 -3.41
N ARG A 154 18.53 -2.40 -2.21
CA ARG A 154 19.19 -3.69 -2.01
C ARG A 154 18.41 -4.83 -2.68
N GLU A 155 17.10 -4.89 -2.48
CA GLU A 155 16.27 -5.93 -3.10
C GLU A 155 16.15 -5.79 -4.62
N TYR A 156 16.11 -4.55 -5.11
CA TYR A 156 16.11 -4.30 -6.55
C TYR A 156 17.44 -4.70 -7.22
N ASN A 157 18.57 -4.47 -6.54
CA ASN A 157 19.88 -4.95 -6.98
C ASN A 157 19.90 -6.49 -7.09
N SER A 158 19.35 -7.19 -6.08
CA SER A 158 19.20 -8.65 -6.09
C SER A 158 18.33 -9.15 -7.24
N LEU A 159 17.17 -8.51 -7.49
CA LEU A 159 16.28 -8.86 -8.60
C LEU A 159 16.94 -8.69 -9.98
N ASN A 160 17.82 -7.70 -10.13
CA ASN A 160 18.55 -7.45 -11.37
C ASN A 160 19.86 -8.23 -11.51
N ASN A 161 20.34 -8.90 -10.46
CA ASN A 161 21.73 -9.37 -10.36
C ASN A 161 22.73 -8.25 -10.73
N ASN A 162 22.46 -7.03 -10.28
CA ASN A 162 23.27 -5.85 -10.54
C ASN A 162 23.40 -5.11 -9.22
N GLU A 163 24.60 -4.92 -8.67
CA GLU A 163 24.83 -4.24 -7.39
C GLU A 163 25.09 -2.73 -7.54
N SER A 164 25.05 -2.19 -8.76
CA SER A 164 25.38 -0.79 -9.04
C SER A 164 24.15 0.13 -9.09
N LEU A 165 22.95 -0.38 -8.84
CA LEU A 165 21.73 0.44 -8.84
C LEU A 165 21.64 1.21 -7.53
N ASP A 166 21.29 2.49 -7.64
CA ASP A 166 21.20 3.44 -6.54
C ASP A 166 19.77 3.92 -6.28
N SER A 167 18.80 3.36 -6.99
CA SER A 167 17.41 3.80 -6.97
C SER A 167 16.46 2.75 -7.57
N VAL A 168 15.18 2.82 -7.20
CA VAL A 168 14.12 1.95 -7.73
C VAL A 168 13.17 2.78 -8.60
N PRO A 169 12.92 2.41 -9.88
CA PRO A 169 12.06 3.18 -10.77
C PRO A 169 10.60 3.26 -10.28
N LEU A 170 10.07 4.47 -10.21
CA LEU A 170 8.65 4.69 -9.92
C LEU A 170 7.83 4.88 -11.19
N ALA A 171 6.52 4.68 -11.07
CA ALA A 171 5.55 4.96 -12.12
C ALA A 171 5.69 6.42 -12.57
N ASN A 172 6.04 6.58 -13.85
CA ASN A 172 6.24 7.87 -14.50
C ASN A 172 5.08 8.23 -15.45
N THR A 173 4.23 7.26 -15.75
CA THR A 173 3.00 7.37 -16.55
C THR A 173 1.76 7.18 -15.65
N GLY A 174 0.58 7.28 -16.26
CA GLY A 174 -0.70 7.24 -15.54
C GLY A 174 -1.11 8.61 -15.00
N GLY A 175 -2.25 8.65 -14.32
CA GLY A 175 -2.76 9.87 -13.68
C GLY A 175 -2.10 10.15 -12.34
N ALA A 176 -2.57 11.21 -11.67
CA ALA A 176 -2.18 11.51 -10.29
C ALA A 176 -2.54 10.40 -9.27
N GLY A 177 -3.32 9.41 -9.72
CA GLY A 177 -3.70 8.12 -9.14
C GLY A 177 -2.61 7.06 -9.13
N THR A 178 -1.61 7.21 -9.99
CA THR A 178 -0.63 6.14 -10.26
C THR A 178 0.78 6.67 -10.15
N ARG A 179 1.03 7.79 -10.84
CA ARG A 179 2.36 8.38 -10.93
C ARG A 179 2.91 8.73 -9.56
N ASP A 180 4.22 8.51 -9.39
CA ASP A 180 5.01 8.79 -8.19
C ASP A 180 4.64 7.97 -6.93
N GLY A 181 3.51 7.23 -6.93
CA GLY A 181 3.02 6.46 -5.78
C GLY A 181 3.14 4.94 -5.91
N HIS A 182 3.64 4.46 -7.06
CA HIS A 182 3.66 3.05 -7.42
C HIS A 182 5.00 2.65 -8.01
N TRP A 183 5.30 1.35 -7.97
CA TRP A 183 6.36 0.79 -8.79
C TRP A 183 6.07 0.99 -10.29
N ARG A 184 7.14 1.14 -11.08
CA ARG A 184 7.02 1.34 -12.52
C ARG A 184 6.51 0.10 -13.22
N GLU A 185 5.31 0.19 -13.79
CA GLU A 185 4.66 -0.89 -14.55
C GLU A 185 5.57 -1.57 -15.57
N LEU A 186 6.20 -0.81 -16.47
CA LEU A 186 7.08 -1.35 -17.51
C LEU A 186 8.41 -1.92 -17.00
N THR A 187 8.65 -1.89 -15.68
CA THR A 187 9.80 -2.52 -15.02
C THR A 187 9.38 -3.70 -14.17
N PHE A 188 8.24 -3.61 -13.49
CA PHE A 188 7.84 -4.56 -12.46
C PHE A 188 6.59 -5.39 -12.80
N ASP A 189 5.81 -5.00 -13.82
CA ASP A 189 4.65 -5.73 -14.33
C ASP A 189 3.71 -6.16 -13.18
N ASN A 190 3.57 -7.47 -12.96
CA ASN A 190 2.65 -8.06 -12.01
C ASN A 190 3.09 -7.95 -10.53
N GLU A 191 4.06 -7.11 -10.17
CA GLU A 191 4.35 -6.86 -8.76
C GLU A 191 3.17 -6.09 -8.12
N LEU A 192 2.69 -6.56 -6.97
CA LEU A 192 1.43 -6.08 -6.40
C LEU A 192 1.31 -4.55 -6.26
N MET A 193 2.40 -3.83 -6.00
CA MET A 193 2.41 -2.39 -5.75
C MET A 193 2.68 -1.55 -7.01
N THR A 194 2.53 -2.14 -8.20
CA THR A 194 2.40 -1.40 -9.46
C THR A 194 0.99 -0.82 -9.62
N GLY A 195 0.79 0.09 -10.56
CA GLY A 195 -0.45 0.85 -10.69
C GLY A 195 -1.63 0.10 -11.32
N PHE A 196 -1.40 -1.13 -11.75
CA PHE A 196 -2.36 -1.90 -12.55
C PHE A 196 -2.39 -3.33 -12.02
N ILE A 197 -3.60 -3.85 -11.81
CA ILE A 197 -3.76 -5.27 -11.51
C ILE A 197 -3.60 -6.08 -12.80
N ASP A 198 -2.71 -7.06 -12.79
CA ASP A 198 -2.53 -7.98 -13.91
C ASP A 198 -3.42 -9.21 -13.76
N ASP A 199 -3.70 -9.87 -14.90
CA ASP A 199 -4.34 -11.17 -14.91
C ASP A 199 -3.40 -12.22 -14.32
N GLY A 200 -3.89 -13.00 -13.34
CA GLY A 200 -3.11 -14.06 -12.70
C GLY A 200 -2.58 -13.65 -11.32
N ASP A 201 -1.34 -14.02 -11.01
CA ASP A 201 -0.74 -13.80 -9.70
C ASP A 201 -0.13 -12.40 -9.60
N ASN A 202 -0.50 -11.64 -8.56
CA ASN A 202 0.08 -10.34 -8.22
C ASN A 202 0.86 -10.41 -6.89
N PRO A 203 2.09 -10.94 -6.86
CA PRO A 203 2.83 -11.17 -5.61
C PRO A 203 3.26 -9.87 -4.93
N ILE A 204 3.15 -9.80 -3.59
CA ILE A 204 3.89 -8.81 -2.81
C ILE A 204 5.33 -9.30 -2.58
N SER A 205 6.27 -8.65 -3.24
CA SER A 205 7.66 -9.10 -3.31
C SER A 205 8.53 -8.61 -2.15
N TRP A 206 9.77 -9.12 -2.09
CA TRP A 206 10.80 -8.60 -1.19
C TRP A 206 11.04 -7.10 -1.40
N LEU A 207 10.92 -6.61 -2.64
CA LEU A 207 11.07 -5.19 -2.97
C LEU A 207 10.03 -4.33 -2.25
N SER A 208 8.76 -4.73 -2.33
CA SER A 208 7.67 -4.00 -1.66
C SER A 208 7.80 -4.06 -0.15
N ILE A 209 8.09 -5.23 0.42
CA ILE A 209 8.33 -5.37 1.87
C ILE A 209 9.49 -4.49 2.34
N ALA A 210 10.57 -4.42 1.57
CA ALA A 210 11.72 -3.57 1.88
C ALA A 210 11.38 -2.09 1.92
N ALA A 211 10.47 -1.61 1.07
CA ALA A 211 10.00 -0.23 1.15
C ALA A 211 9.29 0.07 2.48
N PHE A 212 8.63 -0.91 3.11
CA PHE A 212 8.08 -0.73 4.47
C PHE A 212 9.17 -0.66 5.54
N GLU A 213 10.27 -1.41 5.39
CA GLU A 213 11.45 -1.26 6.25
C GLU A 213 12.02 0.17 6.13
N ASP A 214 12.19 0.67 4.91
CA ASP A 214 12.67 2.03 4.65
C ASP A 214 11.75 3.11 5.23
N MET A 215 10.44 2.84 5.33
CA MET A 215 9.47 3.72 6.00
C MET A 215 9.52 3.64 7.54
N GLY A 216 10.28 2.70 8.11
CA GLY A 216 10.46 2.55 9.56
C GLY A 216 9.61 1.44 10.19
N TYR A 217 8.98 0.56 9.41
CA TYR A 217 8.33 -0.63 9.95
C TYR A 217 9.35 -1.74 10.26
N GLN A 218 9.07 -2.52 11.30
CA GLN A 218 9.73 -3.81 11.49
C GLN A 218 8.98 -4.88 10.66
N VAL A 219 9.67 -5.44 9.66
CA VAL A 219 9.09 -6.36 8.68
C VAL A 219 9.62 -7.79 8.79
N GLU A 220 8.90 -8.75 8.23
CA GLU A 220 9.27 -10.16 8.08
C GLU A 220 9.40 -10.52 6.59
N TYR A 221 10.64 -10.57 6.08
CA TYR A 221 10.92 -10.85 4.66
C TYR A 221 10.46 -12.24 4.21
N SER A 222 10.43 -13.23 5.10
CA SER A 222 9.96 -14.57 4.73
C SER A 222 8.47 -14.62 4.43
N ALA A 223 7.71 -13.56 4.77
CA ALA A 223 6.32 -13.43 4.37
C ALA A 223 6.15 -13.02 2.90
N ALA A 224 7.21 -12.60 2.19
CA ALA A 224 7.09 -12.23 0.78
C ALA A 224 6.72 -13.40 -0.12
N GLU A 225 6.08 -13.09 -1.23
CA GLU A 225 5.83 -14.04 -2.31
C GLU A 225 6.98 -14.10 -3.30
N ALA A 226 7.11 -15.24 -3.97
CA ALA A 226 8.13 -15.43 -4.98
C ALA A 226 7.85 -14.50 -6.17
N TYR A 227 8.84 -13.70 -6.54
CA TYR A 227 8.73 -12.73 -7.63
C TYR A 227 10.04 -12.67 -8.40
N LEU A 228 9.94 -12.45 -9.71
CA LEU A 228 11.06 -12.23 -10.62
C LEU A 228 10.69 -11.07 -11.55
N LEU A 229 11.67 -10.31 -11.99
CA LEU A 229 11.44 -9.28 -13.01
C LEU A 229 10.83 -9.90 -14.27
N PRO A 230 9.90 -9.18 -14.93
CA PRO A 230 9.25 -9.66 -16.15
C PRO A 230 10.25 -9.86 -17.29
N ASP A 231 9.90 -10.73 -18.23
CA ASP A 231 10.69 -10.92 -19.44
C ASP A 231 10.75 -9.61 -20.25
N PRO A 232 11.95 -9.09 -20.59
CA PRO A 232 12.09 -7.82 -21.30
C PRO A 232 11.35 -7.76 -22.64
N THR A 233 11.21 -8.90 -23.33
CA THR A 233 10.47 -8.99 -24.60
C THR A 233 8.98 -8.81 -24.38
N LYS A 234 8.42 -9.34 -23.27
CA LYS A 234 7.03 -9.09 -22.89
C LYS A 234 6.81 -7.62 -22.58
N MET A 235 7.74 -6.98 -21.88
CA MET A 235 7.65 -5.55 -21.53
C MET A 235 7.69 -4.66 -22.77
N ALA A 236 8.57 -4.95 -23.74
CA ALA A 236 8.56 -4.26 -25.02
C ALA A 236 7.23 -4.39 -25.77
N LEU A 237 6.56 -5.54 -25.68
CA LEU A 237 5.22 -5.73 -26.26
C LEU A 237 4.13 -4.98 -25.49
N LYS A 238 4.24 -4.87 -24.16
CA LYS A 238 3.31 -4.10 -23.30
C LYS A 238 3.41 -2.61 -23.60
N GLU A 239 4.63 -2.07 -23.69
CA GLU A 239 4.90 -0.66 -24.05
C GLU A 239 4.30 -0.29 -25.43
N LEU A 240 4.39 -1.16 -26.43
CA LEU A 240 3.77 -0.94 -27.74
C LEU A 240 2.23 -0.88 -27.70
N LYS A 241 1.61 -1.54 -26.71
CA LYS A 241 0.16 -1.52 -26.50
C LYS A 241 -0.28 -0.31 -25.67
N GLU A 242 0.48 0.08 -24.65
CA GLU A 242 0.21 1.24 -23.80
C GLU A 242 0.36 2.57 -24.53
N ASN A 243 1.27 2.66 -25.51
CA ASN A 243 1.37 3.78 -26.45
C ASN A 243 0.10 4.02 -27.29
N ASN A 244 -0.91 3.15 -27.19
CA ASN A 244 -2.23 3.32 -27.80
C ASN A 244 -3.38 3.61 -26.82
N GLN A 245 -3.15 3.73 -25.49
CA GLN A 245 -4.24 3.76 -24.49
C GLN A 245 -4.05 4.67 -23.26
N CYS A 246 -3.37 5.81 -23.36
CA CYS A 246 -3.42 6.77 -22.25
C CYS A 246 -4.72 7.62 -22.29
N LYS A 247 -5.80 7.11 -21.67
CA LYS A 247 -7.09 7.83 -21.46
C LYS A 247 -7.57 7.87 -20.00
N MET A 248 -6.67 7.73 -19.02
CA MET A 248 -7.05 7.65 -17.59
C MET A 248 -6.32 8.67 -16.69
N CYS A 249 -5.70 9.72 -17.25
CA CYS A 249 -4.75 10.59 -16.53
C CYS A 249 -5.33 11.58 -15.50
N ASP A 250 -6.64 11.70 -15.32
CA ASP A 250 -7.20 12.84 -14.57
C ASP A 250 -7.67 12.56 -13.15
N ARG A 251 -7.41 11.37 -12.60
CA ARG A 251 -7.88 11.02 -11.26
C ARG A 251 -6.73 10.87 -10.29
N ARG A 252 -6.81 11.62 -9.20
CA ARG A 252 -5.85 11.74 -8.10
C ARG A 252 -5.92 10.48 -7.25
N ILE A 253 -4.79 9.98 -6.73
CA ILE A 253 -4.82 9.10 -5.54
C ILE A 253 -5.65 9.87 -4.54
N LEU A 254 -6.46 9.19 -3.73
CA LEU A 254 -6.98 9.82 -2.53
C LEU A 254 -5.79 10.05 -1.58
N ARG A 255 -4.91 11.03 -1.92
CA ARG A 255 -3.96 11.64 -1.01
C ARG A 255 -4.84 12.41 -0.05
N CYS A 256 -5.45 11.68 0.89
CA CYS A 256 -5.96 12.27 2.11
C CYS A 256 -4.82 13.12 2.63
N ASP A 257 -5.00 14.43 2.71
CA ASP A 257 -4.04 15.30 3.37
C ASP A 257 -4.09 14.92 4.86
N PRO A 258 -3.17 14.05 5.33
CA PRO A 258 -3.37 13.41 6.60
C PRO A 258 -2.99 14.38 7.71
N ILE A 259 -3.68 14.30 8.84
CA ILE A 259 -3.37 15.16 9.99
C ILE A 259 -2.30 14.48 10.82
N ILE A 260 -1.21 15.19 11.10
CA ILE A 260 -0.20 14.73 12.06
C ILE A 260 -0.74 14.96 13.47
N LEU A 261 -0.87 13.88 14.24
CA LEU A 261 -1.29 13.94 15.63
C LEU A 261 -0.26 14.72 16.46
N PRO A 262 -0.68 15.46 17.51
CA PRO A 262 0.27 16.08 18.43
C PRO A 262 1.01 15.02 19.25
N GLU A 263 2.21 15.33 19.75
CA GLU A 263 2.94 14.43 20.65
C GLU A 263 2.13 14.05 21.90
N SER A 264 1.24 14.92 22.37
CA SER A 264 0.33 14.64 23.48
C SER A 264 -0.70 13.55 23.21
N ALA A 265 -0.83 13.09 21.96
CA ALA A 265 -1.70 11.98 21.60
C ALA A 265 -1.11 10.62 22.00
N TYR A 266 0.22 10.51 22.20
CA TYR A 266 0.83 9.25 22.59
C TYR A 266 0.43 8.84 24.01
N LEU A 267 0.09 7.56 24.16
CA LEU A 267 -0.10 6.95 25.46
C LEU A 267 1.26 6.43 25.94
N GLY A 268 1.77 7.01 27.02
CA GLY A 268 3.05 6.65 27.65
C GLY A 268 2.99 5.38 28.49
#